data_AF-A0A7S0DFN5-F1
#
_entry.id   AF-A0A7S0DFN5-F1
#
_cell.length_a   1.000
_cell.length_b   1.000
_cell.length_c   1.000
_cell.angle_alpha   90.00
_cell.angle_beta   90.00
_cell.angle_gamma   90.00
#
_symmetry.space_group_name_H-M   'P 1'
#
loop_
_entity.id
_entity.type
_entity.pdbx_description
1 polymer ?
#
loop_
_entity_poly.entity_id
_entity_poly.type
_entity_poly.pdbx_seq_one_letter_code
_entity_poly.pdbx_strand_id
1 'polypeptide(L)'
;RQAKELEKVAKANAKHRAALLGGKHKLRQITTSLSSDLVSDDFGRALAETFAMGVVDDGDGRRSVVPLFLTNDTESGKHPLPRSVTWRYHAPSTTPVGCSRDASVVSAEHTVLYFTGAAFVAACLADHDAGVHARKSRLRSNEDLFPDELPERGLERLLATARRKLPGHTIGLLIEGARRECSKRERREFRAPPSFAGSGKGVAFARAIVEDAIARLYVDDGGNGTRVRVTCVPDLGASVRHAVGVTVALAKRPFERDVSVFDILAHTKSKITPAASSALEAAAAGGSRGAGTGN
;
A
#
# COMPACT_ATOMS: atom_id res chain seq x y z
N ARG A 1 -0.98 -23.63 49.57
CA ARG A 1 -1.39 -22.29 49.06
C ARG A 1 -0.64 -21.92 47.77
N GLN A 2 0.70 -22.06 47.73
CA GLN A 2 1.52 -21.83 46.52
C GLN A 2 1.08 -22.64 45.28
N ALA A 3 0.74 -23.93 45.43
CA ALA A 3 0.27 -24.74 44.29
C ALA A 3 -1.02 -24.19 43.62
N LYS A 4 -1.96 -23.64 44.41
CA LYS A 4 -3.18 -23.01 43.90
C LYS A 4 -2.91 -21.68 43.21
N GLU A 5 -1.84 -20.97 43.57
CA GLU A 5 -1.42 -19.75 42.88
C GLU A 5 -0.72 -20.05 41.55
N LEU A 6 0.16 -21.05 41.53
CA LEU A 6 0.79 -21.51 40.28
C LEU A 6 -0.23 -22.01 39.26
N GLU A 7 -1.26 -22.73 39.70
CA GLU A 7 -2.35 -23.19 38.84
C GLU A 7 -3.19 -22.02 38.28
N LYS A 8 -3.47 -20.99 39.09
CA LYS A 8 -4.13 -19.76 38.63
C LYS A 8 -3.30 -19.03 37.57
N VAL A 9 -1.99 -18.92 37.79
CA VAL A 9 -1.06 -18.29 36.83
C VAL A 9 -1.00 -19.09 35.54
N ALA A 10 -0.91 -20.42 35.61
CA ALA A 10 -0.92 -21.29 34.43
C ALA A 10 -2.22 -21.15 33.61
N LYS A 11 -3.38 -21.13 34.27
CA LYS A 11 -4.69 -20.93 33.62
C LYS A 11 -4.82 -19.54 33.00
N ALA A 12 -4.31 -18.50 33.67
CA ALA A 12 -4.27 -17.15 33.12
C ALA A 12 -3.36 -17.06 31.88
N ASN A 13 -2.19 -17.70 31.93
CA ASN A 13 -1.25 -17.79 30.81
C ASN A 13 -1.84 -18.57 29.63
N ALA A 14 -2.52 -19.69 29.87
CA ALA A 14 -3.21 -20.46 28.83
C ALA A 14 -4.33 -19.63 28.17
N LYS A 15 -5.13 -18.91 28.96
CA LYS A 15 -6.15 -17.99 28.44
C LYS A 15 -5.54 -16.84 27.62
N HIS A 16 -4.42 -16.28 28.07
CA HIS A 16 -3.70 -15.24 27.35
C HIS A 16 -3.15 -15.78 26.02
N ARG A 17 -2.50 -16.95 26.02
CA ARG A 17 -2.03 -17.63 24.81
C ARG A 17 -3.16 -17.92 23.82
N ALA A 18 -4.30 -18.43 24.29
CA ALA A 18 -5.47 -18.67 23.45
C ALA A 18 -6.02 -17.37 22.84
N ALA A 19 -6.03 -16.25 23.59
CA ALA A 19 -6.44 -14.95 23.07
C ALA A 19 -5.47 -14.40 22.01
N LEU A 20 -4.17 -14.66 22.15
CA LEU A 20 -3.17 -14.30 21.15
C LEU A 20 -3.33 -15.13 19.87
N LEU A 21 -3.50 -16.44 20.00
CA LEU A 21 -3.73 -17.33 18.86
C LEU A 21 -5.07 -17.07 18.16
N GLY A 22 -6.08 -16.61 18.90
CA GLY A 22 -7.40 -16.25 18.36
C GLY A 22 -7.50 -14.85 17.76
N GLY A 23 -6.41 -14.10 17.62
CA GLY A 23 -6.40 -12.78 16.97
C GLY A 23 -7.08 -11.66 17.76
N LYS A 24 -7.41 -11.85 19.04
CA LYS A 24 -8.06 -10.83 19.89
C LYS A 24 -7.21 -9.57 20.04
N HIS A 25 -5.89 -9.71 19.92
CA HIS A 25 -4.91 -8.63 20.06
C HIS A 25 -4.21 -8.29 18.75
N LYS A 26 -4.79 -8.66 17.60
CA LYS A 26 -4.16 -8.52 16.28
C LYS A 26 -3.66 -7.11 15.94
N LEU A 27 -4.43 -6.07 16.28
CA LEU A 27 -4.03 -4.66 16.08
C LEU A 27 -2.90 -4.19 17.01
N ARG A 28 -2.58 -4.97 18.06
CA ARG A 28 -1.42 -4.76 18.95
C ARG A 28 -0.18 -5.57 18.54
N GLN A 29 -0.30 -6.38 17.48
CA GLN A 29 0.75 -7.22 16.93
C GLN A 29 1.23 -6.73 15.55
N ILE A 30 0.76 -5.54 15.15
CA ILE A 30 1.16 -4.87 13.93
C ILE A 30 1.39 -3.38 14.24
N THR A 31 2.50 -2.83 13.74
CA THR A 31 2.77 -1.39 13.77
C THR A 31 2.67 -0.85 12.35
N THR A 32 1.92 0.24 12.19
CA THR A 32 1.86 1.04 10.97
C THR A 32 2.91 2.15 11.06
N SER A 33 3.68 2.34 10.00
CA SER A 33 4.83 3.26 9.94
C SER A 33 4.62 4.22 8.78
N LEU A 34 4.77 5.52 9.06
CA LEU A 34 4.61 6.58 8.06
C LEU A 34 5.96 7.19 7.71
N SER A 35 6.23 7.40 6.43
CA SER A 35 7.43 8.13 6.00
C SER A 35 7.40 9.58 6.49
N SER A 36 8.57 10.12 6.84
CA SER A 36 8.70 11.43 7.48
C SER A 36 8.15 12.59 6.64
N ASP A 37 8.24 12.48 5.32
CA ASP A 37 7.71 13.45 4.36
C ASP A 37 6.18 13.47 4.27
N LEU A 38 5.49 12.47 4.80
CA LEU A 38 4.04 12.48 4.94
C LEU A 38 3.56 13.00 6.29
N VAL A 39 4.42 13.07 7.31
CA VAL A 39 4.01 13.48 8.67
C VAL A 39 3.45 14.90 8.67
N SER A 40 4.03 15.78 7.85
CA SER A 40 3.55 17.16 7.67
C SER A 40 2.50 17.31 6.58
N ASP A 41 2.19 16.26 5.81
CA ASP A 41 1.18 16.25 4.75
C ASP A 41 -0.23 16.08 5.35
N ASP A 42 -1.26 16.63 4.70
CA ASP A 42 -2.63 16.53 5.19
C ASP A 42 -3.10 15.07 5.29
N PHE A 43 -2.60 14.19 4.40
CA PHE A 43 -2.82 12.75 4.49
C PHE A 43 -2.24 12.15 5.77
N GLY A 44 -0.98 12.43 6.07
CA GLY A 44 -0.34 11.86 7.26
C GLY A 44 -0.93 12.38 8.55
N ARG A 45 -1.28 13.68 8.62
CA ARG A 45 -1.98 14.26 9.79
C ARG A 45 -3.34 13.61 10.01
N ALA A 46 -4.17 13.53 8.96
CA ALA A 46 -5.50 12.92 9.05
C ALA A 46 -5.44 11.42 9.39
N LEU A 47 -4.44 10.70 8.88
CA LEU A 47 -4.20 9.29 9.23
C LEU A 47 -3.78 9.14 10.70
N ALA A 48 -2.88 9.99 11.19
CA ALA A 48 -2.44 10.01 12.58
C ALA A 48 -3.61 10.26 13.54
N GLU A 49 -4.44 11.26 13.24
CA GLU A 49 -5.65 11.58 14.01
C GLU A 49 -6.63 10.40 14.01
N THR A 50 -6.85 9.78 12.85
CA THR A 50 -7.76 8.63 12.73
C THR A 50 -7.28 7.43 13.56
N PHE A 51 -5.98 7.14 13.56
CA PHE A 51 -5.44 6.09 14.43
C PHE A 51 -5.50 6.44 15.92
N ALA A 52 -5.29 7.71 16.29
CA ALA A 52 -5.42 8.16 17.67
C ALA A 52 -6.85 8.03 18.21
N MET A 53 -7.86 8.29 17.37
CA MET A 53 -9.29 8.05 17.68
C MET A 53 -9.64 6.56 17.79
N GLY A 54 -8.79 5.72 17.20
CA GLY A 54 -8.91 4.27 17.17
C GLY A 54 -9.83 3.77 16.06
N VAL A 55 -9.66 2.49 15.74
CA VAL A 55 -10.30 1.82 14.60
C VAL A 55 -11.25 0.74 15.10
N VAL A 56 -12.42 0.66 14.47
CA VAL A 56 -13.38 -0.42 14.74
C VAL A 56 -12.97 -1.63 13.92
N ASP A 57 -12.76 -2.75 14.60
CA ASP A 57 -12.56 -4.04 13.93
C ASP A 57 -13.91 -4.59 13.48
N ASP A 58 -14.08 -4.77 12.17
CA ASP A 58 -15.25 -5.43 11.57
C ASP A 58 -15.38 -6.85 12.16
N GLY A 59 -16.24 -7.00 13.16
CA GLY A 59 -16.49 -8.24 13.88
C GLY A 59 -17.02 -8.03 15.31
N ASP A 60 -16.50 -7.05 16.04
CA ASP A 60 -16.81 -6.88 17.48
C ASP A 60 -17.65 -5.64 17.82
N GLY A 61 -17.84 -4.72 16.85
CA GLY A 61 -18.86 -3.65 16.84
C GLY A 61 -18.94 -2.68 18.02
N ARG A 62 -18.15 -2.87 19.09
CA ARG A 62 -18.35 -2.20 20.39
C ARG A 62 -17.09 -1.60 20.98
N ARG A 63 -15.89 -1.89 20.45
CA ARG A 63 -14.63 -1.35 20.99
C ARG A 63 -13.71 -0.88 19.88
N SER A 64 -13.51 0.43 19.83
CA SER A 64 -12.43 1.07 19.09
C SER A 64 -11.10 0.63 19.68
N VAL A 65 -10.17 0.17 18.84
CA VAL A 65 -8.80 -0.18 19.24
C VAL A 65 -7.86 0.82 18.58
N VAL A 66 -7.02 1.48 19.39
CA VAL A 66 -5.96 2.36 18.91
C VAL A 66 -4.87 1.50 18.27
N PRO A 67 -4.66 1.58 16.94
CA PRO A 67 -3.59 0.84 16.29
C PRO A 67 -2.23 1.43 16.66
N LEU A 68 -1.20 0.61 16.64
CA LEU A 68 0.15 1.08 16.88
C LEU A 68 0.64 1.85 15.64
N PHE A 69 0.93 3.14 15.83
CA PHE A 69 1.31 4.05 14.76
C PHE A 69 2.61 4.77 15.08
N LEU A 70 3.55 4.76 14.13
CA LEU A 70 4.86 5.35 14.25
C LEU A 70 5.02 6.48 13.22
N THR A 71 5.13 7.72 13.71
CA THR A 71 5.37 8.93 12.89
C THR A 71 6.78 9.47 13.04
N ASN A 72 7.42 9.22 14.18
CA ASN A 72 8.72 9.78 14.55
C ASN A 72 9.75 8.67 14.55
N ASP A 73 9.95 8.00 13.42
CA ASP A 73 11.12 7.15 13.25
C ASP A 73 12.33 8.09 13.18
N THR A 74 12.94 8.39 14.33
CA THR A 74 14.20 9.16 14.42
C THR A 74 15.34 8.43 13.72
N GLU A 75 15.14 7.16 13.34
CA GLU A 75 15.88 6.46 12.29
C GLU A 75 15.30 6.76 10.89
N SER A 76 15.13 8.04 10.59
CA SER A 76 14.64 8.58 9.31
C SER A 76 15.43 8.13 8.07
N GLY A 77 16.50 7.35 8.24
CA GLY A 77 17.24 6.66 7.18
C GLY A 77 16.70 5.31 6.72
N LYS A 78 15.60 4.76 7.29
CA LYS A 78 15.17 3.36 7.03
C LYS A 78 13.83 3.15 6.31
N HIS A 79 13.07 4.20 5.98
CA HIS A 79 11.90 4.00 5.10
C HIS A 79 12.40 3.67 3.68
N PRO A 80 11.94 2.57 3.06
CA PRO A 80 12.48 2.11 1.79
C PRO A 80 12.18 3.11 0.66
N LEU A 81 11.03 3.80 0.74
CA LEU A 81 10.54 4.72 -0.29
C LEU A 81 9.98 6.00 0.36
N PRO A 82 10.11 7.16 -0.30
CA PRO A 82 9.42 8.38 0.12
C PRO A 82 7.92 8.24 -0.07
N ARG A 83 7.15 9.11 0.60
CA ARG A 83 5.69 9.14 0.58
C ARG A 83 5.04 7.77 0.76
N SER A 84 5.55 6.98 1.71
CA SER A 84 5.15 5.59 1.89
C SER A 84 4.58 5.29 3.28
N VAL A 85 3.64 4.34 3.30
CA VAL A 85 3.13 3.67 4.50
C VAL A 85 3.57 2.22 4.46
N THR A 86 4.11 1.72 5.56
CA THR A 86 4.53 0.32 5.70
C THR A 86 4.01 -0.29 7.00
N TRP A 87 4.03 -1.62 7.07
CA TRP A 87 3.55 -2.37 8.23
C TRP A 87 4.56 -3.42 8.64
N ARG A 88 4.62 -3.68 9.95
CA ARG A 88 5.49 -4.70 10.52
C ARG A 88 4.74 -5.50 11.57
N TYR A 89 4.89 -6.81 11.54
CA TYR A 89 4.42 -7.71 12.58
C TYR A 89 5.43 -7.79 13.71
N HIS A 90 4.94 -7.91 14.94
CA HIS A 90 5.77 -8.07 16.12
C HIS A 90 4.98 -8.78 17.23
N ALA A 91 5.68 -9.20 18.29
CA ALA A 91 5.03 -9.70 19.50
C ALA A 91 4.08 -8.63 20.09
N PRO A 92 2.99 -9.02 20.77
CA PRO A 92 2.00 -8.07 21.29
C PRO A 92 2.64 -6.93 22.08
N SER A 93 2.33 -5.70 21.70
CA SER A 93 2.88 -4.50 22.34
C SER A 93 1.78 -3.48 22.64
N THR A 94 2.04 -2.63 23.63
CA THR A 94 1.24 -1.44 23.93
C THR A 94 1.86 -0.17 23.36
N THR A 95 3.08 -0.25 22.83
CA THR A 95 3.82 0.86 22.21
C THR A 95 4.19 0.52 20.76
N PRO A 96 4.23 1.50 19.85
CA PRO A 96 4.69 1.28 18.48
C PRO A 96 6.11 0.69 18.44
N VAL A 97 6.32 -0.28 17.54
CA VAL A 97 7.61 -0.96 17.36
C VAL A 97 8.24 -0.52 16.04
N GLY A 98 9.42 0.08 16.11
CA GLY A 98 10.19 0.56 14.95
C GLY A 98 11.02 -0.52 14.25
N CYS A 99 11.94 -0.09 13.38
CA CYS A 99 12.90 -0.96 12.69
C CYS A 99 13.99 -1.48 13.63
N SER A 100 13.70 -2.51 14.44
CA SER A 100 14.73 -3.22 15.20
C SER A 100 15.48 -4.25 14.34
N ARG A 101 16.74 -4.54 14.68
CA ARG A 101 17.48 -5.71 14.18
C ARG A 101 17.02 -7.02 14.84
N ASP A 102 16.09 -6.94 15.79
CA ASP A 102 15.51 -8.12 16.42
C ASP A 102 14.73 -8.95 15.41
N ALA A 103 15.07 -10.24 15.34
CA ALA A 103 14.41 -11.22 14.46
C ALA A 103 12.91 -11.42 14.76
N SER A 104 12.40 -10.84 15.85
CA SER A 104 10.99 -10.91 16.25
C SER A 104 10.09 -9.89 15.53
N VAL A 105 10.68 -8.93 14.80
CA VAL A 105 9.95 -7.94 14.00
C VAL A 105 10.08 -8.29 12.52
N VAL A 106 8.96 -8.49 11.85
CA VAL A 106 8.92 -8.96 10.45
C VAL A 106 8.15 -7.98 9.59
N SER A 107 8.63 -7.73 8.37
CA SER A 107 7.89 -6.94 7.37
C SER A 107 6.53 -7.58 7.05
N ALA A 108 5.49 -6.79 6.86
CA ALA A 108 4.22 -7.30 6.34
C ALA A 108 4.22 -7.49 4.80
N GLU A 109 5.36 -7.20 4.15
CA GLU A 109 5.57 -7.31 2.70
C GLU A 109 4.55 -6.51 1.87
N HIS A 110 4.07 -5.41 2.46
CA HIS A 110 3.13 -4.51 1.83
C HIS A 110 3.60 -3.06 2.03
N THR A 111 3.52 -2.27 0.97
CA THR A 111 3.94 -0.87 0.99
C THR A 111 2.99 -0.05 0.15
N VAL A 112 2.40 0.98 0.74
CA VAL A 112 1.52 1.91 0.03
C VAL A 112 2.28 3.20 -0.24
N LEU A 113 2.32 3.63 -1.49
CA LEU A 113 2.83 4.93 -1.94
C LEU A 113 1.67 5.88 -2.15
N TYR A 114 1.71 7.03 -1.48
CA TYR A 114 0.63 8.02 -1.53
C TYR A 114 0.95 9.13 -2.54
N PHE A 115 0.00 9.35 -3.45
CA PHE A 115 0.04 10.40 -4.46
C PHE A 115 -1.17 11.31 -4.36
N THR A 116 -0.93 12.61 -4.49
CA THR A 116 -1.98 13.53 -4.92
C THR A 116 -2.22 13.34 -6.42
N GLY A 117 -3.43 13.65 -6.89
CA GLY A 117 -3.79 13.55 -8.30
C GLY A 117 -2.87 14.40 -9.18
N ALA A 118 -2.47 15.59 -8.70
CA ALA A 118 -1.52 16.46 -9.37
C ALA A 118 -0.13 15.81 -9.54
N ALA A 119 0.41 15.22 -8.47
CA ALA A 119 1.70 14.54 -8.53
C ALA A 119 1.67 13.31 -9.43
N PHE A 120 0.61 12.50 -9.35
CA PHE A 120 0.45 11.31 -10.18
C PHE A 120 0.32 11.65 -11.67
N VAL A 121 -0.53 12.63 -12.00
CA VAL A 121 -0.70 13.09 -13.39
C VAL A 121 0.61 13.67 -13.94
N ALA A 122 1.37 14.42 -13.14
CA ALA A 122 2.68 14.93 -13.54
C ALA A 122 3.69 13.81 -13.81
N ALA A 123 3.72 12.76 -12.99
CA ALA A 123 4.58 11.61 -13.19
C ALA A 123 4.23 10.83 -14.48
N CYS A 124 2.94 10.60 -14.72
CA CYS A 124 2.47 9.95 -15.96
C CYS A 124 2.84 10.76 -17.22
N LEU A 125 2.75 12.08 -17.14
CA LEU A 125 3.14 12.96 -18.26
C LEU A 125 4.64 12.97 -18.48
N ALA A 126 5.44 12.95 -17.41
CA ALA A 126 6.89 12.84 -17.54
C ALA A 126 7.30 11.56 -18.28
N ASP A 127 6.68 10.42 -17.94
CA ASP A 127 6.92 9.14 -18.64
C ASP A 127 6.41 9.18 -20.08
N HIS A 128 5.24 9.77 -20.33
CA HIS A 128 4.71 9.93 -21.67
C HIS A 128 5.61 10.78 -22.56
N ASP A 129 6.03 11.95 -22.07
CA ASP A 129 6.90 12.87 -22.79
C ASP A 129 8.26 12.21 -23.06
N ALA A 130 8.85 11.54 -22.07
CA ALA A 130 10.07 10.77 -22.24
C ALA A 130 9.90 9.67 -23.30
N GLY A 131 8.80 8.91 -23.27
CA GLY A 131 8.48 7.89 -24.27
C GLY A 131 8.27 8.47 -25.67
N VAL A 132 7.63 9.63 -25.80
CA VAL A 132 7.46 10.35 -27.07
C VAL A 132 8.80 10.85 -27.61
N HIS A 133 9.64 11.44 -26.75
CA HIS A 133 10.98 11.89 -27.10
C HIS A 133 11.86 10.71 -27.52
N ALA A 134 11.81 9.61 -26.79
CA ALA A 134 12.53 8.39 -27.13
C ALA A 134 12.04 7.80 -28.45
N ARG A 135 10.74 7.72 -28.73
CA ARG A 135 10.22 7.26 -30.03
C ARG A 135 10.67 8.15 -31.20
N LYS A 136 10.70 9.47 -31.00
CA LYS A 136 11.23 10.42 -31.99
C LYS A 136 12.74 10.25 -32.19
N SER A 137 13.48 9.98 -31.12
CA SER A 137 14.92 9.69 -31.15
C SER A 137 15.24 8.33 -31.78
N ARG A 138 14.41 7.31 -31.52
CA ARG A 138 14.58 5.94 -32.01
C ARG A 138 14.27 5.76 -33.49
N LEU A 139 13.42 6.62 -34.04
CA LEU A 139 13.33 6.80 -35.50
C LEU A 139 14.66 7.28 -36.12
N ARG A 140 15.63 7.71 -35.31
CA ARG A 140 16.99 8.09 -35.73
C ARG A 140 18.10 7.14 -35.25
N SER A 141 17.89 6.37 -34.17
CA SER A 141 18.87 5.41 -33.66
C SER A 141 18.20 4.20 -32.97
N ASN A 142 18.57 3.00 -33.40
CA ASN A 142 17.88 1.75 -33.15
C ASN A 142 18.20 1.13 -31.77
N GLU A 143 18.01 1.84 -30.66
CA GLU A 143 18.30 1.33 -29.30
C GLU A 143 17.14 1.51 -28.31
N ASP A 144 16.95 0.50 -27.45
CA ASP A 144 15.99 0.51 -26.36
C ASP A 144 16.45 1.40 -25.19
N LEU A 145 15.50 1.98 -24.45
CA LEU A 145 15.74 2.92 -23.35
C LEU A 145 16.25 2.10 -22.16
N PHE A 146 17.40 2.49 -21.63
CA PHE A 146 17.92 1.90 -20.40
C PHE A 146 17.21 2.50 -19.18
N PRO A 147 17.14 1.79 -18.03
CA PRO A 147 16.50 2.29 -16.81
C PRO A 147 17.06 3.63 -16.28
N ASP A 148 18.30 3.97 -16.63
CA ASP A 148 18.98 5.20 -16.23
C ASP A 148 18.55 6.42 -17.08
N GLU A 149 17.82 6.20 -18.17
CA GLU A 149 17.26 7.24 -19.05
C GLU A 149 15.82 7.60 -18.67
N LEU A 150 15.24 6.92 -17.67
CA LEU A 150 13.90 7.21 -17.19
C LEU A 150 13.85 8.55 -16.43
N PRO A 151 12.80 9.35 -16.64
CA PRO A 151 12.68 10.66 -16.02
C PRO A 151 12.70 10.53 -14.49
N GLU A 152 13.45 11.40 -13.81
CA GLU A 152 13.62 11.38 -12.35
C GLU A 152 12.29 11.40 -11.58
N ARG A 153 11.30 12.10 -12.13
CA ARG A 153 9.95 12.23 -11.55
C ARG A 153 8.93 11.31 -12.22
N GLY A 154 9.40 10.37 -13.03
CA GLY A 154 8.59 9.36 -13.71
C GLY A 154 8.05 8.29 -12.76
N LEU A 155 6.89 7.75 -13.11
CA LEU A 155 6.27 6.64 -12.39
C LEU A 155 7.07 5.36 -12.58
N GLU A 156 7.57 5.11 -13.79
CA GLU A 156 8.36 3.92 -14.13
C GLU A 156 9.66 3.83 -13.31
N ARG A 157 10.39 4.95 -13.18
CA ARG A 157 11.62 5.00 -12.37
C ARG A 157 11.37 4.77 -10.88
N LEU A 158 10.27 5.32 -10.38
CA LEU A 158 9.84 5.12 -9.00
C LEU A 158 9.47 3.65 -8.74
N LEU A 159 8.77 3.00 -9.66
CA LEU A 159 8.44 1.59 -9.58
C LEU A 159 9.68 0.69 -9.71
N ALA A 160 10.62 1.02 -10.61
CA ALA A 160 11.90 0.31 -10.69
C ALA A 160 12.69 0.42 -9.38
N THR A 161 12.70 1.61 -8.77
CA THR A 161 13.33 1.83 -7.45
C THR A 161 12.63 1.03 -6.35
N ALA A 162 11.29 0.98 -6.37
CA ALA A 162 10.50 0.19 -5.44
C ALA A 162 10.81 -1.30 -5.57
N ARG A 163 10.79 -1.85 -6.78
CA ARG A 163 11.13 -3.25 -7.08
C ARG A 163 12.53 -3.63 -6.58
N ARG A 164 13.51 -2.75 -6.78
CA ARG A 164 14.89 -2.98 -6.31
C ARG A 164 15.02 -2.96 -4.79
N LYS A 165 14.36 -2.02 -4.12
CA LYS A 165 14.47 -1.85 -2.66
C LYS A 165 13.59 -2.79 -1.87
N LEU A 166 12.51 -3.29 -2.47
CA LEU A 166 11.46 -4.07 -1.82
C LEU A 166 11.14 -5.34 -2.64
N PRO A 167 12.11 -6.26 -2.80
CA PRO A 167 11.85 -7.53 -3.48
C PRO A 167 10.76 -8.31 -2.74
N GLY A 168 9.82 -8.89 -3.48
CA GLY A 168 8.70 -9.68 -2.93
C GLY A 168 7.57 -8.87 -2.27
N HIS A 169 7.72 -7.56 -2.08
CA HIS A 169 6.63 -6.73 -1.57
C HIS A 169 5.52 -6.54 -2.59
N THR A 170 4.30 -6.35 -2.09
CA THR A 170 3.21 -5.73 -2.86
C THR A 170 3.27 -4.21 -2.70
N ILE A 171 3.36 -3.50 -3.83
CA ILE A 171 3.40 -2.03 -3.90
C ILE A 171 1.99 -1.53 -4.27
N GLY A 172 1.30 -0.89 -3.33
CA GLY A 172 0.04 -0.21 -3.58
C GLY A 172 0.26 1.26 -3.93
N LEU A 173 -0.21 1.72 -5.08
CA LEU A 173 -0.30 3.14 -5.42
C LEU A 173 -1.66 3.65 -4.98
N LEU A 174 -1.70 4.49 -3.95
CA LEU A 174 -2.91 5.17 -3.48
C LEU A 174 -2.92 6.59 -4.04
N ILE A 175 -3.87 6.86 -4.93
CA ILE A 175 -3.91 8.12 -5.69
C ILE A 175 -5.19 8.88 -5.35
N GLU A 176 -5.04 10.02 -4.69
CA GLU A 176 -6.14 10.90 -4.31
C GLU A 176 -6.53 11.85 -5.44
N GLY A 177 -7.80 11.85 -5.84
CA GLY A 177 -8.36 12.88 -6.71
C GLY A 177 -7.86 12.84 -8.15
N ALA A 178 -7.28 11.72 -8.62
CA ALA A 178 -6.73 11.58 -9.98
C ALA A 178 -7.72 12.03 -11.07
N ARG A 179 -8.96 11.56 -10.99
CA ARG A 179 -10.02 11.90 -11.95
C ARG A 179 -10.35 13.39 -11.95
N ARG A 180 -10.45 13.99 -10.77
CA ARG A 180 -10.72 15.43 -10.60
C ARG A 180 -9.61 16.26 -11.22
N GLU A 181 -8.36 15.87 -10.99
CA GLU A 181 -7.21 16.58 -11.53
C GLU A 181 -7.12 16.47 -13.06
N CYS A 182 -7.37 15.27 -13.62
CA CYS A 182 -7.45 15.10 -15.07
C CYS A 182 -8.49 16.05 -15.68
N SER A 183 -9.71 16.09 -15.15
CA SER A 183 -10.76 17.00 -15.65
C SER A 183 -10.41 18.48 -15.47
N LYS A 184 -9.75 18.84 -14.35
CA LYS A 184 -9.31 20.22 -14.10
C LYS A 184 -8.25 20.66 -15.11
N ARG A 185 -7.28 19.79 -15.38
CA ARG A 185 -6.16 20.06 -16.29
C ARG A 185 -6.62 20.14 -17.75
N GLU A 186 -7.46 19.20 -18.18
CA GLU A 186 -8.09 19.22 -19.51
C GLU A 186 -8.86 20.52 -19.74
N ARG A 187 -9.69 20.96 -18.78
CA ARG A 187 -10.40 22.25 -18.87
C ARG A 187 -9.46 23.45 -18.89
N ARG A 188 -8.37 23.42 -18.12
CA ARG A 188 -7.39 24.51 -18.07
C ARG A 188 -6.67 24.66 -19.40
N GLU A 189 -6.25 23.56 -20.00
CA GLU A 189 -5.51 23.55 -21.26
C GLU A 189 -6.44 23.81 -22.47
N PHE A 190 -7.69 23.35 -22.43
CA PHE A 190 -8.71 23.72 -23.43
C PHE A 190 -9.02 25.23 -23.42
N ARG A 191 -8.95 25.89 -22.26
CA ARG A 191 -9.20 27.33 -22.11
C ARG A 191 -7.97 28.19 -22.32
N ALA A 192 -6.77 27.59 -22.46
CA ALA A 192 -5.55 28.35 -22.66
C ALA A 192 -5.55 28.96 -24.08
N PRO A 193 -5.30 30.27 -24.25
CA PRO A 193 -5.23 30.87 -25.57
C PRO A 193 -4.07 30.25 -26.38
N PRO A 194 -4.21 30.15 -27.72
CA PRO A 194 -3.24 29.48 -28.61
C PRO A 194 -1.84 30.15 -28.69
N SER A 195 -1.57 31.17 -27.88
CA SER A 195 -0.37 32.01 -27.96
C SER A 195 0.72 31.70 -26.91
N PHE A 196 0.59 30.66 -26.09
CA PHE A 196 1.68 30.16 -25.24
C PHE A 196 2.50 29.02 -25.88
N ALA A 197 2.43 28.89 -27.21
CA ALA A 197 3.24 27.97 -27.99
C ALA A 197 4.46 28.68 -28.59
N GLY A 198 5.27 29.29 -27.73
CA GLY A 198 6.60 29.80 -28.08
C GLY A 198 7.65 28.68 -28.15
N SER A 199 7.32 27.56 -28.80
CA SER A 199 8.19 26.50 -29.34
C SER A 199 7.43 25.17 -29.40
N GLY A 200 6.99 24.79 -30.60
CA GLY A 200 6.43 23.47 -30.86
C GLY A 200 4.98 23.29 -30.40
N LYS A 201 4.22 22.52 -31.18
CA LYS A 201 2.87 22.07 -30.84
C LYS A 201 2.88 21.36 -29.47
N GLY A 202 2.53 22.07 -28.40
CA GLY A 202 2.18 21.44 -27.13
C GLY A 202 0.91 20.64 -27.34
N VAL A 203 1.00 19.32 -27.30
CA VAL A 203 -0.18 18.44 -27.39
C VAL A 203 -1.03 18.75 -26.16
N ALA A 204 -2.28 19.16 -26.35
CA ALA A 204 -3.21 19.39 -25.25
C ALA A 204 -3.30 18.14 -24.37
N PHE A 205 -3.26 18.31 -23.05
CA PHE A 205 -3.39 17.21 -22.09
C PHE A 205 -4.60 16.34 -22.43
N ALA A 206 -4.34 15.04 -22.61
CA ALA A 206 -5.36 14.04 -22.79
C ALA A 206 -5.42 13.12 -21.57
N ARG A 207 -6.62 12.97 -20.99
CA ARG A 207 -6.86 12.01 -19.90
C ARG A 207 -6.45 10.58 -20.27
N ALA A 208 -6.52 10.23 -21.55
CA ALA A 208 -6.08 8.95 -22.08
C ALA A 208 -4.63 8.59 -21.73
N ILE A 209 -3.74 9.57 -21.54
CA ILE A 209 -2.35 9.33 -21.13
C ILE A 209 -2.29 8.69 -19.74
N VAL A 210 -3.11 9.20 -18.82
CA VAL A 210 -3.16 8.72 -17.43
C VAL A 210 -3.86 7.36 -17.36
N GLU A 211 -4.91 7.17 -18.17
CA GLU A 211 -5.63 5.89 -18.25
C GLU A 211 -4.77 4.78 -18.86
N ASP A 212 -3.98 5.08 -19.90
CA ASP A 212 -2.99 4.16 -20.47
C ASP A 212 -1.92 3.78 -19.44
N ALA A 213 -1.39 4.75 -18.69
CA ALA A 213 -0.45 4.47 -17.61
C ALA A 213 -1.04 3.54 -16.54
N ILE A 214 -2.27 3.80 -16.08
CA ILE A 214 -2.96 2.93 -15.11
C ILE A 214 -3.20 1.54 -15.70
N ALA A 215 -3.62 1.44 -16.96
CA ALA A 215 -3.87 0.16 -17.64
C ALA A 215 -2.59 -0.68 -17.73
N ARG A 216 -1.44 -0.08 -18.06
CA ARG A 216 -0.14 -0.77 -18.08
C ARG A 216 0.22 -1.35 -16.73
N LEU A 217 -0.03 -0.61 -15.64
CA LEU A 217 0.23 -1.11 -14.29
C LEU A 217 -0.65 -2.31 -13.89
N TYR A 218 -1.86 -2.42 -14.44
CA TYR A 218 -2.71 -3.60 -14.23
C TYR A 218 -2.27 -4.80 -15.07
N VAL A 219 -1.66 -4.57 -16.25
CA VAL A 219 -1.21 -5.65 -17.14
C VAL A 219 0.16 -6.20 -16.71
N ASP A 220 1.04 -5.35 -16.19
CA ASP A 220 2.40 -5.71 -15.72
C ASP A 220 2.41 -6.47 -14.39
N ASP A 221 1.43 -7.33 -14.15
CA ASP A 221 1.18 -8.01 -12.89
C ASP A 221 2.22 -9.13 -12.63
N GLY A 222 3.44 -8.72 -12.28
CA GLY A 222 4.34 -9.51 -11.43
C GLY A 222 5.36 -10.42 -12.10
N GLY A 223 5.80 -10.15 -13.34
CA GLY A 223 6.89 -10.93 -13.96
C GLY A 223 8.20 -11.00 -13.14
N ASN A 224 8.44 -10.01 -12.27
CA ASN A 224 9.66 -9.88 -11.45
C ASN A 224 9.40 -9.95 -9.92
N GLY A 225 8.36 -10.65 -9.47
CA GLY A 225 8.15 -10.97 -8.04
C GLY A 225 7.60 -9.84 -7.15
N THR A 226 7.66 -8.58 -7.58
CA THR A 226 6.98 -7.44 -6.92
C THR A 226 5.66 -7.13 -7.62
N ARG A 227 4.53 -7.26 -6.92
CA ARG A 227 3.18 -6.95 -7.44
C ARG A 227 2.87 -5.47 -7.29
N VAL A 228 2.29 -4.83 -8.30
CA VAL A 228 1.89 -3.42 -8.26
C VAL A 228 0.36 -3.34 -8.31
N ARG A 229 -0.24 -2.62 -7.38
CA ARG A 229 -1.70 -2.42 -7.32
C ARG A 229 -2.02 -0.94 -7.35
N VAL A 230 -3.01 -0.53 -8.14
CA VAL A 230 -3.42 0.87 -8.23
C VAL A 230 -4.79 1.04 -7.59
N THR A 231 -4.91 2.01 -6.69
CA THR A 231 -6.18 2.41 -6.07
C THR A 231 -6.37 3.92 -6.22
N CYS A 232 -7.34 4.31 -7.03
CA CYS A 232 -7.75 5.71 -7.18
C CYS A 232 -8.91 6.00 -6.22
N VAL A 233 -8.74 7.01 -5.37
CA VAL A 233 -9.76 7.45 -4.40
C VAL A 233 -10.18 8.90 -4.66
N PRO A 234 -11.43 9.29 -4.37
CA PRO A 234 -11.94 10.62 -4.72
C PRO A 234 -11.42 11.76 -3.84
N ASP A 235 -11.14 11.48 -2.57
CA ASP A 235 -10.84 12.48 -1.54
C ASP A 235 -9.96 11.92 -0.41
N LEU A 236 -9.42 12.83 0.40
CA LEU A 236 -8.59 12.56 1.57
C LEU A 236 -9.23 11.58 2.57
N GLY A 237 -10.53 11.69 2.83
CA GLY A 237 -11.23 10.79 3.74
C GLY A 237 -11.22 9.34 3.22
N ALA A 238 -11.39 9.16 1.91
CA ALA A 238 -11.27 7.86 1.26
C ALA A 238 -9.82 7.34 1.25
N SER A 239 -8.82 8.22 1.08
CA SER A 239 -7.39 7.87 1.22
C SER A 239 -7.09 7.30 2.61
N VAL A 240 -7.53 7.99 3.67
CA VAL A 240 -7.30 7.58 5.06
C VAL A 240 -8.04 6.27 5.36
N ARG A 241 -9.31 6.14 4.95
CA ARG A 241 -10.07 4.88 5.11
C ARG A 241 -9.40 3.70 4.42
N HIS A 242 -8.80 3.92 3.24
CA HIS A 242 -8.07 2.87 2.54
C HIS A 242 -6.85 2.41 3.35
N ALA A 243 -6.01 3.34 3.81
CA ALA A 243 -4.83 3.00 4.61
C ALA A 243 -5.20 2.28 5.92
N VAL A 244 -6.25 2.73 6.61
CA VAL A 244 -6.81 2.07 7.80
C VAL A 244 -7.34 0.67 7.46
N GLY A 245 -8.06 0.52 6.36
CA GLY A 245 -8.56 -0.77 5.89
C GLY A 245 -7.44 -1.76 5.59
N VAL A 246 -6.35 -1.30 4.97
CA VAL A 246 -5.14 -2.10 4.76
C VAL A 246 -4.52 -2.51 6.09
N THR A 247 -4.39 -1.61 7.06
CA THR A 247 -3.91 -1.96 8.42
C THR A 247 -4.74 -3.07 9.05
N VAL A 248 -6.07 -2.97 9.00
CA VAL A 248 -6.98 -3.97 9.58
C VAL A 248 -6.88 -5.30 8.84
N ALA A 249 -6.82 -5.28 7.50
CA ALA A 249 -6.66 -6.49 6.69
C ALA A 249 -5.32 -7.21 6.99
N LEU A 250 -4.21 -6.45 7.03
CA LEU A 250 -2.90 -7.00 7.37
C LEU A 250 -2.88 -7.52 8.82
N ALA A 251 -3.55 -6.85 9.76
CA ALA A 251 -3.66 -7.35 11.12
C ALA A 251 -4.39 -8.70 11.19
N LYS A 252 -5.39 -8.93 10.34
CA LYS A 252 -6.16 -10.18 10.30
C LYS A 252 -5.40 -11.32 9.62
N ARG A 253 -4.56 -11.01 8.62
CA ARG A 253 -3.86 -11.99 7.78
C ARG A 253 -3.15 -13.13 8.54
N PRO A 254 -2.43 -12.91 9.66
CA PRO A 254 -1.78 -14.02 10.40
C PRO A 254 -2.75 -14.98 11.12
N PHE A 255 -4.02 -14.60 11.25
CA PHE A 255 -5.04 -15.32 12.01
C PHE A 255 -6.16 -15.89 11.14
N GLU A 256 -6.22 -15.50 9.88
CA GLU A 256 -7.10 -16.11 8.90
C GLU A 256 -6.64 -17.56 8.67
N ARG A 257 -7.55 -18.51 8.83
CA ARG A 257 -7.29 -19.90 8.42
C ARG A 257 -7.18 -19.91 6.90
N ASP A 258 -6.22 -20.65 6.36
CA ASP A 258 -6.14 -20.91 4.92
C ASP A 258 -7.50 -21.43 4.44
N VAL A 259 -8.21 -20.61 3.67
CA VAL A 259 -9.45 -21.02 3.03
C VAL A 259 -9.03 -22.01 1.94
N SER A 260 -9.32 -23.29 2.16
CA SER A 260 -9.02 -24.30 1.17
C SER A 260 -9.90 -24.08 -0.06
N VAL A 261 -9.44 -24.47 -1.25
CA VAL A 261 -10.22 -24.37 -2.50
C VAL A 261 -11.60 -25.05 -2.37
N PHE A 262 -11.72 -26.04 -1.49
CA PHE A 262 -12.98 -26.71 -1.16
C PHE A 262 -13.98 -25.84 -0.39
N ASP A 263 -13.51 -24.91 0.46
CA ASP A 263 -14.38 -24.00 1.21
C ASP A 263 -14.97 -22.90 0.31
N ILE A 264 -14.24 -22.49 -0.73
CA ILE A 264 -14.71 -21.52 -1.73
C ILE A 264 -15.83 -22.12 -2.59
N LEU A 265 -15.72 -23.40 -2.96
CA LEU A 265 -16.73 -24.10 -3.76
C LEU A 265 -18.03 -24.36 -2.99
N ALA A 266 -17.99 -24.39 -1.65
CA ALA A 266 -19.16 -24.61 -0.80
C ALA A 266 -20.06 -23.37 -0.63
N HIS A 267 -19.59 -22.15 -0.95
CA HIS A 267 -20.27 -20.88 -0.65
C HIS A 267 -20.82 -20.11 -1.88
N THR A 268 -21.26 -20.80 -2.92
CA THR A 268 -21.79 -20.20 -4.16
C THR A 268 -23.22 -19.60 -4.06
N LYS A 269 -23.72 -19.21 -2.87
CA LYS A 269 -25.10 -18.72 -2.72
C LYS A 269 -25.31 -17.35 -2.05
N SER A 270 -24.27 -16.59 -1.70
CA SER A 270 -24.46 -15.25 -1.12
C SER A 270 -23.64 -14.18 -1.84
N LYS A 271 -24.29 -13.04 -2.14
CA LYS A 271 -23.72 -11.84 -2.76
C LYS A 271 -22.34 -11.51 -2.18
N ILE A 272 -21.33 -11.51 -3.04
CA ILE A 272 -19.94 -11.21 -2.70
C ILE A 272 -19.86 -9.73 -2.27
N THR A 273 -19.45 -9.47 -1.04
CA THR A 273 -19.18 -8.12 -0.54
C THR A 273 -17.78 -7.66 -0.97
N PRO A 274 -17.50 -6.34 -1.01
CA PRO A 274 -16.16 -5.83 -1.36
C PRO A 274 -15.04 -6.41 -0.50
N ALA A 275 -15.31 -6.70 0.78
CA ALA A 275 -14.38 -7.38 1.67
C ALA A 275 -14.08 -8.83 1.25
N ALA A 276 -15.08 -9.53 0.68
CA ALA A 276 -14.90 -10.86 0.10
C ALA A 276 -14.11 -10.82 -1.22
N SER A 277 -14.21 -9.73 -2.00
CA SER A 277 -13.33 -9.49 -3.15
C SER A 277 -11.88 -9.28 -2.71
N SER A 278 -11.64 -8.50 -1.64
CA SER A 278 -10.29 -8.31 -1.08
C SER A 278 -9.73 -9.60 -0.44
N ALA A 279 -10.57 -10.43 0.17
CA ALA A 279 -10.16 -11.75 0.69
C ALA A 279 -9.88 -12.76 -0.44
N LEU A 280 -10.64 -12.74 -1.54
CA LEU A 280 -10.34 -13.54 -2.73
C LEU A 280 -9.03 -13.08 -3.40
N GLU A 281 -8.77 -11.77 -3.44
CA GLU A 281 -7.50 -11.22 -3.93
C GLU A 281 -6.31 -11.56 -3.02
N ALA A 282 -6.54 -11.78 -1.73
CA ALA A 282 -5.53 -12.25 -0.78
C ALA A 282 -5.29 -13.76 -0.92
N ALA A 283 -6.34 -14.55 -1.17
CA ALA A 283 -6.25 -15.99 -1.43
C ALA A 283 -5.58 -16.31 -2.78
N ALA A 284 -5.91 -15.57 -3.84
CA ALA A 284 -5.25 -15.69 -5.14
C ALA A 284 -3.77 -15.24 -5.09
N ALA A 285 -3.42 -14.35 -4.15
CA ALA A 285 -2.05 -13.95 -3.89
C ALA A 285 -1.22 -15.00 -3.14
N GLY A 286 -1.86 -16.00 -2.52
CA GLY A 286 -1.26 -17.05 -1.68
C GLY A 286 -0.87 -18.34 -2.43
N GLY A 287 -0.61 -18.26 -3.73
CA GLY A 287 -0.04 -19.37 -4.50
C GLY A 287 1.36 -19.76 -4.02
N SER A 288 1.42 -20.72 -3.10
CA SER A 288 2.50 -21.71 -2.89
C SER A 288 3.89 -21.23 -2.40
N ARG A 289 4.19 -21.73 -1.18
CA ARG A 289 5.49 -22.14 -0.57
C ARG A 289 6.31 -21.06 0.16
N GLY A 290 6.87 -21.32 1.35
CA GLY A 290 7.10 -22.61 2.00
C GLY A 290 7.20 -22.52 3.53
N ALA A 291 6.53 -23.45 4.18
CA ALA A 291 6.93 -23.96 5.48
C ALA A 291 8.32 -24.57 5.35
N GLY A 292 9.32 -23.94 5.96
CA GLY A 292 10.60 -24.55 6.29
C GLY A 292 10.53 -25.19 7.67
N THR A 293 9.80 -26.30 7.78
CA THR A 293 10.03 -27.30 8.84
C THR A 293 10.56 -28.55 8.18
N GLY A 294 11.81 -28.89 8.47
CA GLY A 294 12.44 -30.13 8.03
C GLY A 294 13.87 -30.21 8.54
N ASN A 295 14.03 -30.94 9.66
CA ASN A 295 15.22 -31.55 10.27
C ASN A 295 16.59 -30.87 10.14
#